data_AF-A0A0B1SB72-F1
#
_entry.id   AF-A0A0B1SB72-F1
#
_cell.length_a   1.000
_cell.length_b   1.000
_cell.length_c   1.000
_cell.angle_alpha   90.00
_cell.angle_beta   90.00
_cell.angle_gamma   90.00
#
_symmetry.space_group_name_H-M   'P 1'
#
loop_
_entity.id
_entity.type
_entity.pdbx_description
1 polymer ?
#
loop_
_entity_poly.entity_id
_entity_poly.type
_entity_poly.pdbx_seq_one_letter_code
_entity_poly.pdbx_strand_id
1 'polypeptide(L)'
;MNEPPGARARVCLTGLTVAEYFRDKEGQDVLLFIDNIFRFTQAGSEVSALLGRIPSAVGYQPTLATDMGSMQERITTTTKGSITSVQAIYVPADDLTDPAPATTFAHLDATTVLSRGIAELAIYPAVDPLDSTSRIMDPNIVGQKHYDIARGVQKILQDYKSLQDIIAILGMDELSEDDKLTVSRARKIQRFLSQPFQVAEVFTGHAGKFVSLEETIRGFEMILKG
;
A
#
# COMPACT_ATOMS: atom_id res chain seq x y z
N MET A 1 -7.71 -22.16 -0.56
CA MET A 1 -8.58 -22.05 -1.77
C MET A 1 -9.42 -23.31 -2.02
N ASN A 2 -9.02 -24.46 -1.49
CA ASN A 2 -9.79 -25.72 -1.48
C ASN A 2 -11.11 -25.66 -0.67
N GLU A 3 -11.24 -24.72 0.27
CA GLU A 3 -12.44 -24.54 1.09
C GLU A 3 -13.63 -23.94 0.30
N PRO A 4 -14.87 -24.33 0.65
CA PRO A 4 -16.07 -23.82 -0.01
C PRO A 4 -16.24 -22.30 0.23
N PRO A 5 -16.98 -21.60 -0.65
CA PRO A 5 -17.13 -20.15 -0.57
C PRO A 5 -17.75 -19.66 0.74
N GLY A 6 -18.63 -20.45 1.37
CA GLY A 6 -19.17 -20.10 2.69
C GLY A 6 -18.10 -19.97 3.78
N ALA A 7 -17.12 -20.88 3.82
CA ALA A 7 -16.01 -20.82 4.76
C ALA A 7 -15.08 -19.64 4.45
N ARG A 8 -14.74 -19.45 3.17
CA ARG A 8 -13.91 -18.32 2.72
C ARG A 8 -14.55 -16.96 3.00
N ALA A 9 -15.86 -16.84 2.90
CA ALA A 9 -16.60 -15.60 3.20
C ALA A 9 -16.70 -15.29 4.71
N ARG A 10 -16.21 -16.18 5.59
CA ARG A 10 -16.30 -16.03 7.06
C ARG A 10 -14.96 -16.06 7.77
N VAL A 11 -13.91 -16.60 7.14
CA VAL A 11 -12.57 -16.69 7.74
C VAL A 11 -12.01 -15.32 8.14
N CYS A 12 -12.25 -14.27 7.34
CA CYS A 12 -11.84 -12.91 7.66
C CYS A 12 -12.48 -12.42 8.98
N LEU A 13 -13.78 -12.67 9.15
CA LEU A 13 -14.50 -12.30 10.38
C LEU A 13 -13.98 -13.06 11.60
N THR A 14 -13.52 -14.30 11.40
CA THR A 14 -12.94 -15.11 12.47
C THR A 14 -11.61 -14.51 12.95
N GLY A 15 -10.71 -14.16 12.02
CA GLY A 15 -9.47 -13.46 12.35
C GLY A 15 -9.73 -12.12 13.02
N LEU A 16 -10.74 -11.38 12.55
CA LEU A 16 -11.14 -10.12 13.14
C LEU A 16 -11.66 -10.28 14.57
N THR A 17 -12.47 -11.30 14.86
CA THR A 17 -12.94 -11.56 16.23
C THR A 17 -11.80 -11.89 17.20
N VAL A 18 -10.75 -12.59 16.72
CA VAL A 18 -9.53 -12.81 17.52
C VAL A 18 -8.82 -11.48 17.79
N ALA A 19 -8.67 -10.63 16.78
CA ALA A 19 -8.06 -9.31 16.94
C ALA A 19 -8.87 -8.40 17.89
N GLU A 20 -10.19 -8.44 17.81
CA GLU A 20 -11.09 -7.69 18.71
C GLU A 20 -10.95 -8.12 20.16
N TYR A 21 -10.70 -9.42 20.44
CA TYR A 21 -10.43 -9.85 21.81
C TYR A 21 -9.19 -9.16 22.37
N PHE A 22 -8.08 -9.16 21.62
CA PHE A 22 -6.85 -8.48 22.05
C PHE A 22 -7.04 -6.96 22.18
N ARG A 23 -7.82 -6.35 21.30
CA ARG A 23 -8.16 -4.91 21.38
C ARG A 23 -9.02 -4.60 22.61
N ASP A 24 -10.11 -5.34 22.82
CA ASP A 24 -11.20 -4.92 23.73
C ASP A 24 -11.09 -5.50 25.14
N LYS A 25 -10.42 -6.65 25.29
CA LYS A 25 -10.21 -7.34 26.58
C LYS A 25 -8.79 -7.14 27.09
N GLU A 26 -7.78 -7.34 26.25
CA GLU A 26 -6.37 -7.18 26.63
C GLU A 26 -5.88 -5.72 26.49
N GLY A 27 -6.62 -4.86 25.77
CA GLY A 27 -6.27 -3.45 25.61
C GLY A 27 -4.99 -3.21 24.80
N GLN A 28 -4.73 -4.08 23.81
CA GLN A 28 -3.48 -4.08 23.04
C GLN A 28 -3.65 -3.41 21.66
N ASP A 29 -2.52 -2.99 21.10
CA ASP A 29 -2.41 -2.60 19.70
C ASP A 29 -2.10 -3.83 18.85
N VAL A 30 -3.02 -4.17 17.96
CA VAL A 30 -3.02 -5.42 17.20
C VAL A 30 -2.74 -5.14 15.73
N LEU A 31 -1.81 -5.90 15.13
CA LEU A 31 -1.63 -5.95 13.69
C LEU A 31 -2.44 -7.11 13.09
N LEU A 32 -3.36 -6.78 12.18
CA LEU A 32 -4.20 -7.76 11.47
C LEU A 32 -3.80 -7.83 9.99
N PHE A 33 -3.29 -8.97 9.55
CA PHE A 33 -2.95 -9.22 8.15
C PHE A 33 -4.09 -9.95 7.44
N ILE A 34 -4.62 -9.36 6.37
CA ILE A 34 -5.67 -9.97 5.54
C ILE A 34 -5.09 -10.26 4.15
N ASP A 35 -4.83 -11.54 3.87
CA ASP A 35 -4.34 -12.00 2.56
C ASP A 35 -5.32 -13.02 1.94
N ASN A 36 -6.14 -12.64 0.95
CA ASN A 36 -6.27 -11.37 0.25
C ASN A 36 -7.72 -10.88 0.38
N ILE A 37 -7.94 -9.59 0.61
CA ILE A 37 -9.30 -9.06 0.85
C ILE A 37 -10.21 -9.23 -0.36
N PHE A 38 -9.66 -9.24 -1.58
CA PHE A 38 -10.44 -9.55 -2.78
C PHE A 38 -11.08 -10.95 -2.70
N ARG A 39 -10.42 -11.92 -2.05
CA ARG A 39 -10.96 -13.29 -1.90
C ARG A 39 -12.16 -13.35 -0.96
N PHE A 40 -12.26 -12.41 -0.02
CA PHE A 40 -13.47 -12.25 0.79
C PHE A 40 -14.65 -11.80 -0.09
N THR A 41 -14.43 -10.79 -0.94
CA THR A 41 -15.42 -10.34 -1.92
C THR A 41 -15.82 -11.44 -2.91
N GLN A 42 -14.84 -12.14 -3.49
CA GLN A 42 -15.08 -13.22 -4.44
C GLN A 42 -15.95 -14.34 -3.83
N ALA A 43 -15.63 -14.75 -2.61
CA ALA A 43 -16.43 -15.74 -1.88
C ALA A 43 -17.86 -15.23 -1.62
N GLY A 44 -18.02 -13.94 -1.32
CA GLY A 44 -19.32 -13.28 -1.18
C GLY A 44 -20.15 -13.35 -2.47
N SER A 45 -19.56 -13.07 -3.63
CA SER A 45 -20.21 -13.21 -4.94
C SER A 45 -20.67 -14.65 -5.20
N GLU A 46 -19.81 -15.64 -4.93
CA GLU A 46 -20.14 -17.05 -5.11
C GLU A 46 -21.32 -17.49 -4.21
N VAL A 47 -21.31 -17.09 -2.93
CA VAL A 47 -22.43 -17.37 -2.01
C VAL A 47 -23.71 -16.67 -2.47
N SER A 48 -23.62 -15.42 -2.92
CA SER A 48 -24.77 -14.65 -3.40
C SER A 48 -25.43 -15.30 -4.63
N ALA A 49 -24.62 -15.83 -5.55
CA ALA A 49 -25.11 -16.55 -6.72
C ALA A 49 -25.83 -17.86 -6.32
N LEU A 50 -25.27 -18.63 -5.38
CA LEU A 50 -25.90 -19.85 -4.86
C LEU A 50 -27.22 -19.59 -4.14
N LEU A 51 -27.38 -18.41 -3.54
CA LEU A 51 -28.63 -17.96 -2.91
C LEU A 51 -29.67 -17.44 -3.92
N GLY A 52 -29.37 -17.44 -5.22
CA GLY A 52 -30.28 -16.97 -6.28
C GLY A 52 -30.49 -15.45 -6.29
N ARG A 53 -29.57 -14.68 -5.69
CA ARG A 53 -29.63 -13.21 -5.73
C ARG A 53 -29.23 -12.72 -7.13
N ILE A 54 -29.92 -11.69 -7.61
CA ILE A 54 -29.58 -11.05 -8.89
C ILE A 54 -28.19 -10.39 -8.74
N PRO A 55 -27.23 -10.67 -9.64
CA PRO A 55 -25.91 -10.04 -9.59
C PRO A 55 -26.00 -8.55 -9.93
N SER A 56 -25.07 -7.77 -9.36
CA SER A 56 -24.91 -6.35 -9.64
C SER A 56 -23.82 -6.13 -10.70
N ALA A 57 -23.25 -4.92 -10.74
CA ALA A 57 -22.17 -4.56 -11.66
C ALA A 57 -21.05 -5.62 -11.69
N VAL A 58 -20.61 -5.98 -12.90
CA VAL A 58 -19.48 -6.89 -13.17
C VAL A 58 -19.65 -8.28 -12.52
N GLY A 59 -20.87 -8.65 -12.09
CA GLY A 59 -21.16 -9.97 -11.52
C GLY A 59 -20.95 -10.08 -9.99
N TYR A 60 -20.70 -8.96 -9.30
CA TYR A 60 -20.59 -8.95 -7.83
C TYR A 60 -21.95 -9.07 -7.15
N GLN A 61 -21.93 -9.45 -5.87
CA GLN A 61 -23.13 -9.48 -5.04
C GLN A 61 -23.72 -8.06 -4.87
N PRO A 62 -25.06 -7.90 -4.83
CA PRO A 62 -25.69 -6.60 -4.60
C PRO A 62 -25.39 -6.03 -3.20
N THR A 63 -24.94 -6.88 -2.27
CA THR A 63 -24.58 -6.50 -0.89
C THR A 63 -23.09 -6.15 -0.72
N LEU A 64 -22.32 -6.00 -1.82
CA LEU A 64 -20.86 -5.84 -1.77
C LEU A 64 -20.42 -4.73 -0.80
N ALA A 65 -20.99 -3.54 -0.94
CA ALA A 65 -20.64 -2.40 -0.10
C ALA A 65 -20.99 -2.63 1.38
N THR A 66 -22.16 -3.20 1.66
CA THR A 66 -22.61 -3.48 3.03
C THR A 66 -21.76 -4.57 3.69
N ASP A 67 -21.46 -5.65 2.96
CA ASP A 67 -20.63 -6.76 3.47
C ASP A 67 -19.20 -6.28 3.75
N MET A 68 -18.61 -5.50 2.83
CA MET A 68 -17.29 -4.88 3.01
C MET A 68 -17.29 -3.93 4.20
N GLY A 69 -18.22 -2.98 4.24
CA GLY A 69 -18.31 -1.99 5.32
C GLY A 69 -18.51 -2.63 6.68
N SER A 70 -19.40 -3.62 6.81
CA SER A 70 -19.64 -4.32 8.09
C SER A 70 -18.37 -4.97 8.67
N MET A 71 -17.43 -5.35 7.81
CA MET A 71 -16.15 -5.93 8.20
C MET A 71 -15.10 -4.85 8.44
N GLN A 72 -14.94 -3.90 7.52
CA GLN A 72 -13.93 -2.84 7.61
C GLN A 72 -14.17 -1.91 8.81
N GLU A 73 -15.42 -1.55 9.12
CA GLU A 73 -15.73 -0.64 10.23
C GLU A 73 -15.40 -1.22 11.62
N ARG A 74 -15.24 -2.55 11.72
CA ARG A 74 -14.77 -3.21 12.95
C ARG A 74 -13.26 -3.09 13.14
N ILE A 75 -12.51 -2.85 12.06
CA ILE A 75 -11.07 -2.58 12.05
C ILE A 75 -10.88 -1.10 12.35
N THR A 76 -10.79 -0.76 13.63
CA THR A 76 -10.65 0.63 14.06
C THR A 76 -9.99 0.73 15.42
N THR A 77 -9.53 1.93 15.74
CA THR A 77 -9.02 2.30 17.06
C THR A 77 -10.18 2.66 17.99
N THR A 78 -10.17 2.09 19.19
CA THR A 78 -11.12 2.41 20.25
C THR A 78 -10.42 3.09 21.42
N THR A 79 -11.16 3.42 22.48
CA THR A 79 -10.57 3.94 23.71
C THR A 79 -9.75 2.91 24.51
N LYS A 80 -9.81 1.63 24.14
CA LYS A 80 -9.13 0.54 24.85
C LYS A 80 -7.86 0.04 24.15
N GLY A 81 -7.79 0.14 22.83
CA GLY A 81 -6.70 -0.36 22.01
C GLY A 81 -6.97 -0.12 20.53
N SER A 82 -6.07 -0.59 19.67
CA SER A 82 -6.21 -0.41 18.22
C SER A 82 -6.09 -1.72 17.44
N ILE A 83 -6.72 -1.76 16.26
CA ILE A 83 -6.43 -2.78 15.25
C ILE A 83 -5.92 -2.03 14.02
N THR A 84 -4.64 -2.21 13.71
CA THR A 84 -4.03 -1.75 12.47
C THR A 84 -4.06 -2.89 11.48
N SER A 85 -4.73 -2.71 10.34
CA SER A 85 -4.85 -3.76 9.33
C SER A 85 -3.95 -3.53 8.12
N VAL A 86 -3.23 -4.56 7.71
CA VAL A 86 -2.50 -4.60 6.44
C VAL A 86 -3.21 -5.59 5.52
N GLN A 87 -3.79 -5.10 4.43
CA GLN A 87 -4.66 -5.87 3.56
C GLN A 87 -4.03 -5.99 2.18
N ALA A 88 -3.76 -7.22 1.74
CA ALA A 88 -3.39 -7.47 0.36
C ALA A 88 -4.63 -7.33 -0.52
N ILE A 89 -4.56 -6.49 -1.55
CA ILE A 89 -5.64 -6.26 -2.51
C ILE A 89 -5.18 -6.78 -3.87
N TYR A 90 -5.88 -7.78 -4.38
CA TYR A 90 -5.72 -8.19 -5.77
C TYR A 90 -6.61 -7.31 -6.65
N VAL A 91 -6.02 -6.61 -7.61
CA VAL A 91 -6.73 -5.79 -8.59
C VAL A 91 -6.97 -6.66 -9.84
N PRO A 92 -8.22 -7.04 -10.16
CA PRO A 92 -8.50 -7.86 -11.33
C PRO A 92 -8.13 -7.12 -12.61
N ALA A 93 -7.35 -7.78 -13.48
CA ALA A 93 -6.93 -7.24 -14.77
C ALA A 93 -6.29 -5.83 -14.73
N ASP A 94 -5.66 -5.48 -13.59
CA ASP A 94 -5.07 -4.15 -13.34
C ASP A 94 -6.09 -2.99 -13.44
N ASP A 95 -7.40 -3.27 -13.32
CA ASP A 95 -8.47 -2.29 -13.36
C ASP A 95 -8.88 -1.81 -11.95
N LEU A 96 -8.40 -0.62 -11.57
CA LEU A 96 -8.76 0.04 -10.30
C LEU A 96 -10.22 0.51 -10.24
N THR A 97 -10.93 0.52 -11.38
CA THR A 97 -12.35 0.92 -11.45
C THR A 97 -13.30 -0.25 -11.19
N ASP A 98 -12.78 -1.48 -11.08
CA ASP A 98 -13.58 -2.64 -10.66
C ASP A 98 -14.26 -2.37 -9.29
N PRO A 99 -15.55 -2.74 -9.12
CA PRO A 99 -16.29 -2.47 -7.89
C PRO A 99 -15.63 -2.99 -6.60
N ALA A 100 -14.89 -4.11 -6.65
CA ALA A 100 -14.27 -4.70 -5.47
C ALA A 100 -13.12 -3.85 -4.91
N PRO A 101 -12.05 -3.53 -5.67
CA PRO A 101 -11.02 -2.60 -5.22
C PRO A 101 -11.58 -1.21 -4.96
N ALA A 102 -12.48 -0.68 -5.80
CA ALA A 102 -13.07 0.65 -5.59
C ALA A 102 -13.80 0.77 -4.23
N THR A 103 -14.60 -0.25 -3.87
CA THR A 103 -15.28 -0.28 -2.57
C THR A 103 -14.28 -0.45 -1.42
N THR A 104 -13.23 -1.26 -1.61
CA THR A 104 -12.22 -1.49 -0.58
C THR A 104 -11.42 -0.22 -0.31
N PHE A 105 -11.00 0.51 -1.35
CA PHE A 105 -10.21 1.74 -1.22
C PHE A 105 -10.92 2.84 -0.43
N ALA A 106 -12.25 2.88 -0.47
CA ALA A 106 -13.03 3.84 0.32
C ALA A 106 -12.85 3.68 1.84
N HIS A 107 -12.39 2.52 2.31
CA HIS A 107 -12.16 2.23 3.73
C HIS A 107 -10.68 2.26 4.13
N LEU A 108 -9.74 2.51 3.21
CA LEU A 108 -8.30 2.48 3.52
C LEU A 108 -7.78 3.87 3.85
N ASP A 109 -7.03 3.98 4.96
CA ASP A 109 -6.34 5.22 5.32
C ASP A 109 -5.02 5.41 4.57
N ALA A 110 -4.43 4.34 4.06
CA ALA A 110 -3.21 4.37 3.26
C ALA A 110 -3.22 3.27 2.19
N THR A 111 -2.68 3.59 1.02
CA THR A 111 -2.48 2.67 -0.10
C THR A 111 -0.99 2.55 -0.37
N THR A 112 -0.47 1.32 -0.36
CA THR A 112 0.89 1.01 -0.78
C THR A 112 0.82 0.21 -2.07
N VAL A 113 1.17 0.84 -3.19
CA VAL A 113 1.12 0.23 -4.52
C VAL A 113 2.45 -0.45 -4.79
N LEU A 114 2.40 -1.73 -5.17
CA LEU A 114 3.59 -2.49 -5.60
C LEU A 114 3.64 -2.54 -7.12
N SER A 115 4.72 -2.03 -7.72
CA SER A 115 4.88 -1.90 -9.17
C SER A 115 5.87 -2.90 -9.73
N ARG A 116 5.48 -3.59 -10.80
CA ARG A 116 6.37 -4.50 -11.53
C ARG A 116 7.59 -3.76 -12.11
N GLY A 117 7.38 -2.57 -12.67
CA GLY A 117 8.47 -1.78 -13.26
C GLY A 117 9.55 -1.42 -12.24
N ILE A 118 9.19 -1.22 -10.97
CA ILE A 118 10.16 -0.96 -9.88
C ILE A 118 10.90 -2.24 -9.49
N ALA A 119 10.20 -3.38 -9.45
CA ALA A 119 10.81 -4.69 -9.18
C ALA A 119 11.82 -5.09 -10.26
N GLU A 120 11.55 -4.80 -11.53
CA GLU A 120 12.45 -5.03 -12.67
C GLU A 120 13.75 -4.23 -12.56
N LEU A 121 13.73 -3.08 -11.87
CA LEU A 121 14.93 -2.29 -11.53
C LEU A 121 15.72 -2.87 -10.34
N ALA A 122 15.29 -4.01 -9.79
CA ALA A 122 15.84 -4.64 -8.58
C ALA A 122 15.74 -3.75 -7.33
N ILE A 123 14.69 -2.95 -7.22
CA ILE A 123 14.41 -2.11 -6.06
C ILE A 123 13.38 -2.85 -5.20
N TYR A 124 13.80 -3.22 -3.99
CA TYR A 124 12.97 -3.92 -3.01
C TYR A 124 12.93 -3.13 -1.69
N PRO A 125 11.74 -2.89 -1.11
CA PRO A 125 10.42 -3.29 -1.63
C PRO A 125 10.03 -2.51 -2.90
N ALA A 126 9.25 -3.14 -3.78
CA ALA A 126 8.86 -2.57 -5.06
C ALA A 126 7.71 -1.55 -4.96
N VAL A 127 7.76 -0.68 -3.95
CA VAL A 127 6.73 0.33 -3.67
C VAL A 127 6.83 1.46 -4.68
N ASP A 128 5.71 1.83 -5.30
CA ASP A 128 5.63 3.04 -6.11
C ASP A 128 5.42 4.28 -5.23
N PRO A 129 6.41 5.19 -5.13
CA PRO A 129 6.34 6.33 -4.21
C PRO A 129 5.42 7.47 -4.71
N LEU A 130 4.99 7.42 -5.98
CA LEU A 130 4.08 8.42 -6.56
C LEU A 130 2.63 7.95 -6.53
N ASP A 131 2.39 6.66 -6.75
CA ASP A 131 1.04 6.07 -6.72
C ASP A 131 0.61 5.63 -5.31
N SER A 132 1.55 5.45 -4.38
CA SER A 132 1.23 5.17 -2.97
C SER A 132 0.83 6.45 -2.24
N THR A 133 -0.23 6.36 -1.43
CA THR A 133 -0.81 7.52 -0.74
C THR A 133 -1.13 7.20 0.72
N SER A 134 -1.23 8.25 1.53
CA SER A 134 -1.67 8.12 2.91
C SER A 134 -2.45 9.37 3.33
N ARG A 135 -3.57 9.17 4.02
CA ARG A 135 -4.40 10.24 4.57
C ARG A 135 -3.69 11.02 5.68
N ILE A 136 -2.81 10.35 6.43
CA ILE A 136 -2.09 10.99 7.54
C ILE A 136 -0.88 11.81 7.07
N MET A 137 -0.57 11.83 5.77
CA MET A 137 0.47 12.68 5.20
C MET A 137 -0.04 14.14 5.13
N ASP A 138 -0.22 14.73 6.30
CA ASP A 138 -0.69 16.09 6.57
C ASP A 138 0.25 16.74 7.60
N PRO A 139 0.72 17.98 7.38
CA PRO A 139 1.67 18.64 8.29
C PRO A 139 1.14 18.81 9.72
N ASN A 140 -0.18 18.83 9.92
CA ASN A 140 -0.80 18.90 11.25
C ASN A 140 -0.73 17.57 12.01
N ILE A 141 -0.49 16.45 11.30
CA ILE A 141 -0.41 15.11 11.89
C ILE A 141 1.06 14.68 12.01
N VAL A 142 1.82 14.72 10.92
CA VAL A 142 3.22 14.23 10.89
C VAL A 142 4.26 15.29 11.21
N GLY A 143 3.84 16.56 11.32
CA GLY A 143 4.72 17.71 11.49
C GLY A 143 5.28 18.23 10.15
N GLN A 144 5.57 19.53 10.14
CA GLN A 144 5.99 20.26 8.94
C GLN A 144 7.26 19.67 8.29
N LYS A 145 8.26 19.33 9.12
CA LYS A 145 9.54 18.80 8.65
C LYS A 145 9.37 17.50 7.85
N HIS A 146 8.61 16.55 8.38
CA HIS A 146 8.38 15.27 7.70
C HIS A 146 7.61 15.50 6.39
N TYR A 147 6.55 16.30 6.45
CA TYR A 147 5.72 16.62 5.29
C TYR A 147 6.53 17.24 4.14
N ASP A 148 7.34 18.27 4.43
CA ASP A 148 8.12 18.98 3.41
C ASP A 148 9.16 18.09 2.75
N ILE A 149 9.82 17.22 3.53
CA ILE A 149 10.80 16.27 3.01
C ILE A 149 10.11 15.23 2.11
N ALA A 150 8.97 14.67 2.54
CA ALA A 150 8.20 13.73 1.74
C ALA A 150 7.72 14.36 0.42
N ARG A 151 7.18 15.59 0.47
CA ARG A 151 6.77 16.33 -0.74
C ARG A 151 7.93 16.70 -1.64
N GLY A 152 9.09 17.05 -1.08
CA GLY A 152 10.31 17.31 -1.84
C GLY A 152 10.80 16.07 -2.60
N VAL A 153 10.77 14.90 -1.94
CA VAL A 153 11.10 13.61 -2.55
C VAL A 153 10.13 13.29 -3.70
N GLN A 154 8.82 13.40 -3.47
CA GLN A 154 7.80 13.17 -4.49
C GLN A 154 7.97 14.11 -5.68
N LYS A 155 8.25 15.39 -5.45
CA LYS A 155 8.47 16.38 -6.51
C LYS A 155 9.65 15.99 -7.40
N ILE A 156 10.81 15.67 -6.82
CA ILE A 156 11.99 15.27 -7.60
C ILE A 156 11.72 14.00 -8.41
N LEU A 157 11.01 13.02 -7.84
CA LEU A 157 10.65 11.80 -8.55
C LEU A 157 9.64 12.04 -9.68
N GLN A 158 8.69 12.96 -9.49
CA GLN A 158 7.73 13.35 -10.52
C GLN A 158 8.42 14.12 -11.66
N ASP A 159 9.31 15.05 -11.34
CA ASP A 159 10.11 15.79 -12.32
C ASP A 159 11.00 14.81 -13.12
N TYR A 160 11.63 13.86 -12.44
CA TYR A 160 12.40 12.80 -13.08
C TYR A 160 11.56 11.94 -14.04
N LYS A 161 10.35 11.54 -13.65
CA LYS A 161 9.44 10.77 -14.50
C LYS A 161 9.10 11.54 -15.79
N SER A 162 8.85 12.85 -15.70
CA SER A 162 8.61 13.71 -16.87
C SER A 162 9.84 13.83 -17.78
N LEU A 163 11.05 13.78 -17.21
CA LEU A 163 12.31 13.83 -17.97
C LEU A 163 12.68 12.48 -18.61
N GLN A 164 12.13 11.36 -18.15
CA GLN A 164 12.48 10.02 -18.67
C GLN A 164 12.15 9.86 -20.16
N ASP A 165 11.02 10.38 -20.63
CA ASP A 165 10.63 10.31 -22.04
C ASP A 165 11.58 11.13 -22.92
N ILE A 166 11.99 12.31 -22.45
CA ILE A 166 12.98 13.16 -23.12
C ILE A 166 14.32 12.44 -23.20
N ILE A 167 14.78 11.85 -22.09
CA ILE A 167 16.05 11.09 -22.03
C ILE A 167 16.02 9.89 -22.98
N ALA A 168 14.88 9.20 -23.10
CA ALA A 168 14.75 8.04 -23.97
C ALA A 168 14.84 8.38 -25.47
N ILE A 169 14.42 9.59 -25.86
CA ILE A 169 14.39 10.04 -27.26
C ILE A 169 15.67 10.80 -27.64
N LEU A 170 16.07 11.77 -26.81
CA LEU A 170 17.14 12.74 -27.11
C LEU A 170 18.47 12.39 -26.43
N GLY A 171 18.45 11.59 -25.36
CA GLY A 171 19.63 11.29 -24.54
C GLY A 171 19.81 12.28 -23.37
N MET A 172 20.70 11.93 -22.43
CA MET A 172 20.94 12.78 -21.23
C MET A 172 21.72 14.06 -21.53
N ASP A 173 22.45 14.12 -22.65
CA ASP A 173 23.32 15.26 -22.96
C ASP A 173 22.54 16.52 -23.35
N GLU A 174 21.31 16.33 -23.85
CA GLU A 174 20.37 17.38 -24.27
C GLU A 174 19.64 18.05 -23.10
N LEU A 175 19.80 17.54 -21.88
CA LEU A 175 19.22 18.14 -20.68
C LEU A 175 20.01 19.36 -20.22
N SER A 176 19.30 20.32 -19.61
CA SER A 176 19.96 21.41 -18.89
C SER A 176 20.78 20.88 -17.70
N GLU A 177 21.75 21.65 -17.22
CA GLU A 177 22.57 21.23 -16.06
C GLU A 177 21.71 21.04 -14.78
N ASP A 178 20.64 21.84 -14.63
CA ASP A 178 19.69 21.71 -13.53
C ASP A 178 18.84 20.43 -13.64
N ASP A 179 18.44 20.05 -14.86
CA ASP A 179 17.72 18.80 -15.12
C ASP A 179 18.63 17.59 -14.89
N LYS A 180 19.89 17.66 -15.32
CA LYS A 180 20.89 16.61 -15.03
C LYS A 180 21.09 16.44 -13.53
N LEU A 181 21.11 17.53 -12.76
CA LEU A 181 21.19 17.49 -11.30
C LEU A 181 19.94 16.83 -10.70
N THR A 182 18.75 17.17 -11.21
CA THR A 182 17.48 16.57 -10.78
C THR A 182 17.45 15.07 -11.04
N VAL A 183 17.84 14.63 -12.25
CA VAL A 183 17.96 13.21 -12.61
C VAL A 183 18.94 12.48 -11.69
N SER A 184 20.11 13.07 -11.42
CA SER A 184 21.12 12.50 -10.53
C SER A 184 20.57 12.29 -9.10
N ARG A 185 19.88 13.31 -8.55
CA ARG A 185 19.24 13.23 -7.24
C ARG A 185 18.10 12.21 -7.22
N ALA A 186 17.24 12.22 -8.24
CA ALA A 186 16.13 11.28 -8.36
C ALA A 186 16.60 9.82 -8.38
N ARG A 187 17.65 9.51 -9.16
CA ARG A 187 18.26 8.16 -9.18
C ARG A 187 18.79 7.75 -7.81
N LYS A 188 19.44 8.66 -7.07
CA LYS A 188 19.89 8.39 -5.69
C LYS A 188 18.71 8.12 -4.77
N ILE A 189 17.67 8.96 -4.79
CA ILE A 189 16.43 8.77 -4.02
C ILE A 189 15.79 7.42 -4.33
N GLN A 190 15.61 7.10 -5.61
CA GLN A 190 14.97 5.86 -6.06
C GLN A 190 15.69 4.62 -5.54
N ARG A 191 17.03 4.64 -5.55
CA ARG A 191 17.86 3.57 -4.96
C ARG A 191 17.85 3.58 -3.43
N PHE A 192 17.81 4.75 -2.81
CA PHE A 192 17.78 4.91 -1.36
C PHE A 192 16.47 4.44 -0.72
N LEU A 193 15.38 4.39 -1.50
CA LEU A 193 14.11 3.77 -1.10
C LEU A 193 14.20 2.23 -0.99
N SER A 194 15.26 1.60 -1.51
CA SER A 194 15.48 0.16 -1.32
C SER A 194 16.02 -0.16 0.07
N GLN A 195 15.60 -1.29 0.63
CA GLN A 195 15.99 -1.71 1.97
C GLN A 195 16.07 -3.24 2.06
N PRO A 196 17.17 -3.80 2.60
CA PRO A 196 17.28 -5.24 2.84
C PRO A 196 16.37 -5.65 4.00
N PHE A 197 15.54 -6.66 3.76
CA PHE A 197 14.60 -7.18 4.75
C PHE A 197 15.18 -8.34 5.54
N GLN A 198 14.97 -8.33 6.85
CA GLN A 198 15.42 -9.39 7.75
C GLN A 198 14.82 -10.76 7.37
N VAL A 199 13.57 -10.80 6.94
CA VAL A 199 12.92 -12.02 6.45
C VAL A 199 13.49 -12.53 5.12
N ALA A 200 14.15 -11.67 4.34
CA ALA A 200 14.74 -12.01 3.06
C ALA A 200 16.23 -12.40 3.16
N GLU A 201 16.83 -12.29 4.34
CA GLU A 201 18.25 -12.56 4.58
C GLU A 201 18.64 -13.99 4.18
N VAL A 202 17.77 -14.97 4.45
CA VAL A 202 17.98 -16.39 4.10
C VAL A 202 18.12 -16.61 2.58
N PHE A 203 17.49 -15.76 1.76
CA PHE A 203 17.50 -15.89 0.30
C PHE A 203 18.52 -14.97 -0.37
N THR A 204 18.76 -13.80 0.23
CA THR A 204 19.59 -12.75 -0.37
C THR A 204 21.02 -12.72 0.17
N GLY A 205 21.28 -13.30 1.34
CA GLY A 205 22.56 -13.22 2.06
C GLY A 205 22.89 -11.83 2.63
N HIS A 206 21.99 -10.85 2.49
CA HIS A 206 22.18 -9.50 3.01
C HIS A 206 21.46 -9.36 4.35
N ALA A 207 22.19 -8.90 5.37
CA ALA A 207 21.61 -8.66 6.69
C ALA A 207 20.48 -7.62 6.62
N GLY A 208 19.33 -7.97 7.20
CA GLY A 208 18.20 -7.05 7.31
C GLY A 208 18.56 -5.80 8.10
N LYS A 209 18.00 -4.65 7.70
CA LYS A 209 18.19 -3.40 8.44
C LYS A 209 16.85 -2.83 8.87
N PHE A 210 16.75 -2.45 10.14
CA PHE A 210 15.67 -1.61 10.63
C PHE A 210 16.16 -0.15 10.61
N VAL A 211 15.37 0.75 10.01
CA VAL A 211 15.70 2.18 9.91
C VAL A 211 14.64 2.95 10.67
N SER A 212 15.06 3.78 11.62
CA SER A 212 14.12 4.59 12.40
C SER A 212 13.50 5.72 11.56
N LEU A 213 12.36 6.25 12.00
CA LEU A 213 11.70 7.37 11.33
C LEU A 213 12.63 8.61 11.27
N GLU A 214 13.33 8.91 12.36
CA GLU A 214 14.24 10.06 12.43
C GLU A 214 15.40 9.95 11.44
N GLU A 215 16.01 8.76 11.34
CA GLU A 215 17.08 8.48 10.38
C GLU A 215 16.57 8.54 8.94
N THR A 216 15.35 8.06 8.69
CA THR A 216 14.71 8.13 7.37
C THR A 216 14.56 9.59 6.93
N ILE A 217 13.94 10.42 7.79
CA ILE A 217 13.73 11.85 7.52
C ILE A 217 15.07 12.55 7.30
N ARG A 218 16.06 12.30 8.16
CA ARG A 218 17.41 12.89 8.05
C ARG A 218 18.11 12.47 6.75
N GLY A 219 18.04 11.18 6.38
CA GLY A 219 18.67 10.65 5.18
C GLY A 219 18.12 11.31 3.91
N PHE A 220 16.79 11.39 3.79
CA PHE A 220 16.17 12.08 2.66
C PHE A 220 16.43 13.59 2.67
N GLU A 221 16.43 14.25 3.85
CA GLU A 221 16.78 15.67 3.97
C GLU A 221 18.19 15.97 3.40
N MET A 222 19.16 15.12 3.69
CA MET A 222 20.53 15.27 3.17
C MET A 222 20.56 15.10 1.65
N ILE A 223 19.86 14.11 1.09
CA ILE A 223 19.81 13.90 -0.36
C ILE A 223 19.14 15.08 -1.07
N LEU A 224 18.09 15.66 -0.48
CA LEU A 224 17.38 16.83 -1.03
C LEU A 224 18.25 18.09 -1.04
N LYS A 225 19.03 18.32 0.03
CA LYS A 225 19.90 19.50 0.14
C LYS A 225 21.14 19.41 -0.77
N GLY A 226 21.51 18.21 -1.19
CA GLY A 226 22.69 17.95 -2.02
C GLY A 226 23.96 17.74 -1.20
#